data_AF-A0A953RIE9-F1
#
_entry.id   AF-A0A953RIE9-F1
#
_cell.length_a   1.000
_cell.length_b   1.000
_cell.length_c   1.000
_cell.angle_alpha   90.00
_cell.angle_beta   90.00
_cell.angle_gamma   90.00
#
_symmetry.space_group_name_H-M   'P 1'
#
loop_
_entity.id
_entity.type
_entity.pdbx_description
1 polymer ?
#
loop_
_entity_poly.entity_id
_entity_poly.type
_entity_poly.pdbx_seq_one_letter_code
_entity_poly.pdbx_strand_id
1 'polypeptide(L)'
;VTILSRPECGWIGRDLEQKARGYAVSEVVPGHVQEVRAGRLGLIAKTEAAVKDRLTKEINYWDHRAEELKLQEGAGRPNAKLNSGEARKRADNLQARLQKRIEELRLEAQISALPPVVLGGVVVIPAGLLAKMDGKPLAPATGAQDTQVSAARARAIIMEMERSLGFEPTDREAEKVGYDVESRVPGTGKLRFLEVKGRVAGADTITVTRNEILFSLNKPDDFILAIVQFTADGHGVHYLRRPFQREPDFGVTSVNYSFPDLLARAAQPS
;
A
#
# COMPACT_ATOMS: atom_id res chain seq x y z
N VAL A 1 21.06 -14.77 37.15
CA VAL A 1 21.34 -13.40 36.68
C VAL A 1 20.40 -13.13 35.52
N THR A 2 19.47 -12.18 35.68
CA THR A 2 18.47 -11.86 34.65
C THR A 2 19.18 -11.23 33.45
N ILE A 3 18.83 -11.61 32.22
CA ILE A 3 19.51 -11.07 31.02
C ILE A 3 19.50 -9.53 30.96
N LEU A 4 18.45 -8.91 31.51
CA LEU A 4 18.27 -7.47 31.61
C LEU A 4 19.26 -6.77 32.55
N SER A 5 19.94 -7.50 33.45
CA SER A 5 20.93 -6.92 34.36
C SER A 5 22.34 -6.85 33.77
N ARG A 6 22.51 -7.23 32.50
CA ARG A 6 23.81 -7.17 31.82
C ARG A 6 24.08 -5.76 31.27
N PRO A 7 25.35 -5.32 31.17
CA PRO A 7 25.72 -4.00 30.64
C PRO A 7 25.18 -3.73 29.23
N GLU A 8 25.11 -4.76 28.37
CA GLU A 8 24.61 -4.67 27.01
C GLU A 8 23.10 -4.35 26.94
N CYS A 9 22.37 -4.59 28.03
CA CYS A 9 20.96 -4.21 28.19
C CYS A 9 20.78 -2.85 28.89
N GLY A 10 21.87 -2.11 29.16
CA GLY A 10 21.83 -0.83 29.86
C GLY A 10 21.03 0.28 29.14
N TRP A 11 20.72 0.09 27.86
CA TRP A 11 19.82 0.96 27.10
C TRP A 11 18.34 0.78 27.44
N ILE A 12 17.96 -0.34 28.07
CA ILE A 12 16.59 -0.65 28.50
C ILE A 12 16.34 0.04 29.85
N GLY A 13 16.23 1.37 29.77
CA GLY A 13 16.00 2.25 30.91
C GLY A 13 14.54 2.66 31.08
N ARG A 14 14.26 3.39 32.17
CA ARG A 14 12.93 3.98 32.44
C ARG A 14 12.50 5.04 31.43
N ASP A 15 13.45 5.60 30.67
CA ASP A 15 13.24 6.63 29.65
C ASP A 15 12.92 6.06 28.25
N LEU A 16 13.00 4.74 28.08
CA LEU A 16 12.77 4.09 26.79
C LEU A 16 11.36 4.37 26.24
N GLU A 17 10.34 4.35 27.11
CA GLU A 17 8.97 4.66 26.72
C GLU A 17 8.84 6.11 26.20
N GLN A 18 9.47 7.06 26.89
CA GLN A 18 9.45 8.46 26.48
C GLN A 18 10.17 8.67 25.14
N LYS A 19 11.31 8.01 24.94
CA LYS A 19 12.05 8.01 23.66
C LYS A 19 11.21 7.42 22.54
N ALA A 20 10.57 6.27 22.77
CA ALA A 20 9.70 5.63 21.80
C ALA A 20 8.50 6.51 21.43
N ARG A 21 7.86 7.16 22.42
CA ARG A 21 6.78 8.11 22.18
C ARG A 21 7.25 9.32 21.38
N GLY A 22 8.43 9.87 21.71
CA GLY A 22 9.04 10.97 20.97
C GLY A 22 9.28 10.63 19.51
N TYR A 23 9.89 9.48 19.25
CA TYR A 23 10.11 8.95 17.90
C TYR A 23 8.79 8.72 17.16
N ALA A 24 7.79 8.13 17.83
CA ALA A 24 6.49 7.91 17.22
C ALA A 24 5.82 9.23 16.81
N VAL A 25 5.91 10.27 17.64
CA VAL A 25 5.36 11.60 17.30
C VAL A 25 6.10 12.26 16.13
N SER A 26 7.43 12.12 16.04
CA SER A 26 8.21 12.79 15.00
C SER A 26 8.19 12.06 13.65
N GLU A 27 8.26 10.72 13.66
CA GLU A 27 8.44 9.93 12.43
C GLU A 27 7.20 9.13 12.03
N VAL A 28 6.51 8.51 13.00
CA VAL A 28 5.45 7.53 12.70
C VAL A 28 4.09 8.20 12.49
N VAL A 29 3.71 9.08 13.40
CA VAL A 29 2.41 9.78 13.40
C VAL A 29 2.23 10.62 12.13
N PRO A 30 3.21 11.41 11.64
CA PRO A 30 3.01 12.20 10.44
C PRO A 30 2.70 11.35 9.20
N GLY A 31 3.43 10.24 9.01
CA GLY A 31 3.18 9.31 7.92
C GLY A 31 1.78 8.68 7.98
N HIS A 32 1.39 8.20 9.16
CA HIS A 32 0.06 7.63 9.37
C HIS A 32 -1.07 8.64 9.12
N VAL A 33 -0.92 9.88 9.61
CA VAL A 33 -1.93 10.94 9.38
C VAL A 33 -2.05 11.27 7.91
N GLN A 34 -0.93 11.32 7.17
CA GLN A 34 -0.98 11.56 5.73
C GLN A 34 -1.70 10.44 4.99
N GLU A 35 -1.42 9.18 5.32
CA GLU A 35 -2.11 8.02 4.75
C GLU A 35 -3.63 8.10 4.98
N VAL A 36 -4.05 8.33 6.23
CA VAL A 36 -5.47 8.45 6.60
C VAL A 36 -6.12 9.65 5.90
N ARG A 37 -5.45 10.80 5.85
CA ARG A 37 -5.97 12.01 5.17
C ARG A 37 -6.14 11.76 3.68
N ALA A 38 -5.17 11.13 3.01
CA ALA A 38 -5.24 10.87 1.57
C ALA A 38 -6.50 10.06 1.21
N GLY A 39 -6.79 9.00 1.96
CA GLY A 39 -7.99 8.20 1.75
C GLY A 39 -9.28 8.96 2.11
N ARG A 40 -9.34 9.57 3.29
CA ARG A 40 -10.57 10.19 3.80
C ARG A 40 -10.97 11.45 3.03
N LEU A 41 -10.01 12.33 2.74
CA LEU A 41 -10.28 13.56 1.98
C LEU A 41 -10.75 13.25 0.56
N GLY A 42 -10.20 12.20 -0.08
CA GLY A 42 -10.67 11.75 -1.39
C GLY A 42 -12.13 11.29 -1.37
N LEU A 43 -12.55 10.56 -0.33
CA LEU A 43 -13.95 10.13 -0.17
C LEU A 43 -14.88 11.29 0.14
N ILE A 44 -14.46 12.22 1.02
CA ILE A 44 -15.22 13.43 1.35
C ILE A 44 -15.45 14.28 0.11
N ALA A 45 -14.42 14.52 -0.70
CA ALA A 45 -14.53 15.32 -1.93
C ALA A 45 -15.52 14.70 -2.93
N LYS A 46 -15.48 13.37 -3.12
CA LYS A 46 -16.45 12.65 -3.97
C LYS A 46 -17.88 12.78 -3.44
N THR A 47 -18.04 12.66 -2.12
CA THR A 47 -19.34 12.79 -1.46
C THR A 47 -19.89 14.20 -1.59
N GLU A 48 -19.04 15.21 -1.37
CA GLU A 48 -19.39 16.62 -1.51
C GLU A 48 -19.87 16.94 -2.94
N ALA A 49 -19.13 16.48 -3.96
CA ALA A 49 -19.50 16.67 -5.36
C ALA A 49 -20.86 16.03 -5.68
N ALA A 50 -21.09 14.79 -5.24
CA ALA A 50 -22.35 14.08 -5.47
C ALA A 50 -23.55 14.74 -4.75
N VAL A 51 -23.35 15.21 -3.51
CA VAL A 51 -24.37 15.91 -2.74
C VAL A 51 -24.74 17.24 -3.40
N LYS A 52 -23.74 18.05 -3.79
CA LYS A 52 -23.97 19.31 -4.50
C LYS A 52 -24.71 19.07 -5.81
N ASP A 53 -24.21 18.17 -6.66
CA ASP A 53 -24.83 17.88 -7.96
C ASP A 53 -26.30 17.49 -7.80
N ARG A 54 -26.62 16.57 -6.90
CA ARG A 54 -27.99 16.11 -6.69
C ARG A 54 -28.89 17.19 -6.10
N LEU A 55 -28.50 17.80 -4.98
CA LEU A 55 -29.37 18.74 -4.27
C LEU A 55 -29.55 20.04 -5.05
N THR A 56 -28.51 20.56 -5.72
CA THR A 56 -28.64 21.75 -6.57
C THR A 56 -29.63 21.52 -7.72
N LYS A 57 -29.63 20.32 -8.34
CA LYS A 57 -30.63 19.96 -9.36
C LYS A 57 -32.05 19.94 -8.79
N GLU A 58 -32.26 19.32 -7.63
CA GLU A 58 -33.58 19.28 -7.00
C GLU A 58 -34.06 20.67 -6.53
N ILE A 59 -33.16 21.51 -6.00
CA ILE A 59 -33.45 22.90 -5.60
C ILE A 59 -33.91 23.70 -6.82
N ASN A 60 -33.12 23.69 -7.90
CA ASN A 60 -33.43 24.42 -9.13
C ASN A 60 -34.78 23.97 -9.73
N TYR A 61 -35.08 22.66 -9.68
CA TYR A 61 -36.37 22.14 -10.12
C TYR A 61 -37.54 22.69 -9.30
N TRP A 62 -37.46 22.64 -7.97
CA TRP A 62 -38.54 23.12 -7.11
C TRP A 62 -38.68 24.65 -7.13
N ASP A 63 -37.58 25.38 -7.27
CA ASP A 63 -37.59 26.84 -7.43
C ASP A 63 -38.28 27.26 -8.73
N HIS A 64 -37.91 26.63 -9.85
CA HIS A 64 -38.57 26.87 -11.13
C HIS A 64 -40.06 26.54 -11.05
N ARG A 65 -40.39 25.39 -10.46
CA ARG A 65 -41.77 24.95 -10.31
C ARG A 65 -42.60 25.88 -9.42
N ALA A 66 -41.98 26.48 -8.39
CA ALA A 66 -42.64 27.46 -7.54
C ALA A 66 -43.02 28.72 -8.33
N GLU A 67 -42.15 29.22 -9.20
CA GLU A 67 -42.45 30.37 -10.06
C GLU A 67 -43.53 30.05 -11.11
N GLU A 68 -43.47 28.87 -11.74
CA GLU A 68 -44.53 28.44 -12.68
C GLU A 68 -45.91 28.41 -12.02
N LEU A 69 -46.01 27.81 -10.83
CA LEU A 69 -47.27 27.72 -10.09
C LEU A 69 -47.77 29.11 -9.68
N LYS A 70 -46.85 30.01 -9.27
CA LYS A 70 -47.19 31.37 -8.89
C LYS A 70 -47.79 32.15 -10.06
N LEU A 71 -47.23 32.00 -11.27
CA LEU A 71 -47.79 32.60 -12.48
C LEU A 71 -49.18 32.03 -12.82
N GLN A 72 -49.39 30.72 -12.68
CA GLN A 72 -50.69 30.07 -12.93
C GLN A 72 -51.76 30.52 -11.93
N GLU A 73 -51.41 30.62 -10.65
CA GLU A 73 -52.27 31.13 -9.58
C GLU A 73 -52.66 32.59 -9.87
N GLY A 74 -51.70 33.44 -10.26
CA GLY A 74 -51.97 34.82 -10.68
C GLY A 74 -52.86 34.94 -11.92
N ALA A 75 -52.82 33.95 -12.81
CA ALA A 75 -53.69 33.86 -13.99
C ALA A 75 -55.06 33.22 -13.70
N GLY A 76 -55.40 32.97 -12.42
CA GLY A 76 -56.68 32.39 -12.02
C GLY A 76 -56.86 30.90 -12.33
N ARG A 77 -55.75 30.16 -12.56
CA ARG A 77 -55.75 28.70 -12.79
C ARG A 77 -55.06 27.98 -11.62
N PRO A 78 -55.66 27.96 -10.42
CA PRO A 78 -55.05 27.33 -9.25
C PRO A 78 -54.98 25.80 -9.41
N ASN A 79 -53.86 25.21 -9.02
CA ASN A 79 -53.69 23.76 -8.99
C ASN A 79 -54.14 23.20 -7.64
N ALA A 80 -55.08 22.25 -7.63
CA ALA A 80 -55.67 21.71 -6.41
C ALA A 80 -54.74 20.82 -5.56
N LYS A 81 -53.62 20.34 -6.12
CA LYS A 81 -52.72 19.38 -5.45
C LYS A 81 -51.41 19.97 -4.93
N LEU A 82 -50.98 21.13 -5.42
CA LEU A 82 -49.71 21.75 -5.06
C LEU A 82 -49.76 23.24 -5.40
N ASN A 83 -49.47 24.10 -4.42
CA ASN A 83 -49.39 25.54 -4.62
C ASN A 83 -47.94 26.05 -4.66
N SER A 84 -47.76 27.29 -5.13
CA SER A 84 -46.45 27.95 -5.25
C SER A 84 -45.68 28.01 -3.92
N GLY A 85 -46.37 28.25 -2.81
CA GLY A 85 -45.78 28.34 -1.47
C GLY A 85 -45.22 27.01 -0.96
N GLU A 86 -45.91 25.89 -1.20
CA GLU A 86 -45.41 24.55 -0.84
C GLU A 86 -44.21 24.14 -1.69
N ALA A 87 -44.22 24.47 -2.99
CA ALA A 87 -43.07 24.26 -3.86
C ALA A 87 -41.85 25.07 -3.40
N ARG A 88 -42.04 26.35 -3.02
CA ARG A 88 -40.97 27.18 -2.44
C ARG A 88 -40.42 26.61 -1.15
N LYS A 89 -41.30 26.23 -0.21
CA LYS A 89 -40.89 25.59 1.05
C LYS A 89 -40.05 24.33 0.82
N ARG A 90 -40.34 23.55 -0.24
CA ARG A 90 -39.50 22.38 -0.60
C ARG A 90 -38.11 22.79 -1.05
N ALA A 91 -37.99 23.82 -1.89
CA ALA A 91 -36.68 24.35 -2.30
C ALA A 91 -35.88 24.86 -1.09
N ASP A 92 -36.49 25.67 -0.23
CA ASP A 92 -35.85 26.22 0.99
C ASP A 92 -35.33 25.10 1.91
N ASN A 93 -36.15 24.05 2.12
CA ASN A 93 -35.77 22.90 2.93
C ASN A 93 -34.59 22.12 2.32
N LEU A 94 -34.56 21.97 0.99
CA LEU A 94 -33.44 21.32 0.30
C LEU A 94 -32.17 22.17 0.38
N GLN A 95 -32.27 23.49 0.31
CA GLN A 95 -31.15 24.41 0.49
C GLN A 95 -30.58 24.35 1.90
N ALA A 96 -31.44 24.33 2.93
CA ALA A 96 -31.01 24.15 4.32
C ALA A 96 -30.31 22.80 4.53
N ARG A 97 -30.82 21.72 3.92
CA ARG A 97 -30.19 20.39 3.95
C ARG A 97 -28.84 20.36 3.26
N LEU A 98 -28.71 21.02 2.11
CA LEU A 98 -27.44 21.16 1.40
C LEU A 98 -26.43 21.86 2.30
N GLN A 99 -26.78 23.04 2.82
CA GLN A 99 -25.89 23.83 3.68
C GLN A 99 -25.42 23.02 4.90
N LYS A 100 -26.36 22.36 5.59
CA LYS A 100 -26.04 21.50 6.74
C LYS A 100 -25.07 20.39 6.35
N ARG A 101 -25.32 19.71 5.23
CA ARG A 101 -24.50 18.57 4.82
C ARG A 101 -23.09 18.99 4.40
N ILE A 102 -22.94 20.14 3.73
CA ILE A 102 -21.63 20.69 3.38
C ILE A 102 -20.83 21.03 4.65
N GLU A 103 -21.48 21.62 5.66
CA GLU A 103 -20.80 21.93 6.92
C GLU A 103 -20.36 20.66 7.67
N GLU A 104 -21.20 19.63 7.71
CA GLU A 104 -20.83 18.33 8.29
C GLU A 104 -19.60 17.73 7.59
N LEU A 105 -19.56 17.75 6.25
CA LEU A 105 -18.42 17.25 5.47
C LEU A 105 -17.16 18.09 5.70
N ARG A 106 -17.30 19.40 5.88
CA ARG A 106 -16.18 20.30 6.19
C ARG A 106 -15.59 20.01 7.56
N LEU A 107 -16.42 19.72 8.56
CA LEU A 107 -15.97 19.29 9.88
C LEU A 107 -15.28 17.92 9.82
N GLU A 108 -15.82 16.99 9.03
CA GLU A 108 -15.24 15.66 8.82
C GLU A 108 -13.83 15.72 8.19
N ALA A 109 -13.58 16.73 7.35
CA ALA A 109 -12.27 16.95 6.73
C ALA A 109 -11.19 17.44 7.72
N GLN A 110 -11.57 17.89 8.92
CA GLN A 110 -10.63 18.35 9.95
C GLN A 110 -10.05 17.17 10.73
N ILE A 111 -9.10 16.48 10.10
CA ILE A 111 -8.46 15.29 10.67
C ILE A 111 -7.19 15.68 11.43
N SER A 112 -7.12 15.35 12.72
CA SER A 112 -5.93 15.53 13.56
C SER A 112 -5.51 14.22 14.21
N ALA A 113 -4.20 14.00 14.36
CA ALA A 113 -3.71 12.89 15.18
C ALA A 113 -3.82 13.20 16.67
N LEU A 114 -4.11 12.16 17.45
CA LEU A 114 -3.89 12.15 18.87
C LEU A 114 -2.47 11.63 19.17
N PRO A 115 -1.88 12.02 20.31
CA PRO A 115 -0.61 11.45 20.75
C PRO A 115 -0.67 9.92 20.84
N PRO A 116 0.39 9.20 20.45
CA PRO A 116 0.40 7.75 20.51
C PRO A 116 0.39 7.26 21.96
N VAL A 117 -0.34 6.18 22.20
CA VAL A 117 -0.43 5.51 23.51
C VAL A 117 0.45 4.26 23.46
N VAL A 118 1.38 4.14 24.40
CA VAL A 118 2.22 2.95 24.52
C VAL A 118 1.45 1.88 25.29
N LEU A 119 1.17 0.76 24.62
CA LEU A 119 0.47 -0.38 25.25
C LEU A 119 1.42 -1.31 26.00
N GLY A 120 2.66 -1.40 25.55
CA GLY A 120 3.69 -2.26 26.12
C GLY A 120 4.93 -2.31 25.24
N GLY A 121 5.96 -3.01 25.73
CA GLY A 121 7.21 -3.22 25.01
C GLY A 121 7.63 -4.68 25.07
N VAL A 122 8.30 -5.14 24.03
CA VAL A 122 8.93 -6.47 23.98
C VAL A 122 10.40 -6.31 23.65
N VAL A 123 11.23 -7.10 24.31
CA VAL A 123 12.66 -7.20 24.00
C VAL A 123 12.86 -8.48 23.21
N VAL A 124 13.27 -8.34 21.94
CA VAL A 124 13.56 -9.48 21.07
C VAL A 124 15.05 -9.75 21.14
N ILE A 125 15.42 -10.92 21.66
CA ILE A 125 16.81 -11.35 21.77
C ILE A 125 17.02 -12.52 20.82
N PRO A 126 17.86 -12.35 19.77
CA PRO A 126 18.15 -13.45 18.86
C PRO A 126 18.75 -14.65 19.60
N ALA A 127 18.28 -15.87 19.29
CA ALA A 127 18.80 -17.09 19.90
C ALA A 127 20.32 -17.25 19.69
N GLY A 128 20.84 -16.81 18.53
CA GLY A 128 22.27 -16.78 18.26
C GLY A 128 23.06 -15.85 19.18
N LEU A 129 22.46 -14.73 19.62
CA LEU A 129 23.08 -13.83 20.59
C LEU A 129 23.13 -14.48 21.97
N LEU A 130 22.04 -15.11 22.42
CA LEU A 130 22.01 -15.89 23.67
C LEU A 130 23.07 -16.99 23.67
N ALA A 131 23.17 -17.74 22.57
CA ALA A 131 24.13 -18.81 22.40
C ALA A 131 25.59 -18.33 22.47
N LYS A 132 25.91 -17.20 21.81
CA LYS A 132 27.21 -16.53 21.95
C LYS A 132 27.47 -16.08 23.39
N MET A 133 26.46 -15.51 24.05
CA MET A 133 26.53 -15.02 25.44
C MET A 133 26.74 -16.14 26.47
N ASP A 134 26.35 -17.37 26.14
CA ASP A 134 26.56 -18.59 26.95
C ASP A 134 27.85 -19.35 26.57
N GLY A 135 28.68 -18.78 25.69
CA GLY A 135 29.93 -19.40 25.22
C GLY A 135 29.72 -20.63 24.33
N LYS A 136 28.50 -20.83 23.82
CA LYS A 136 28.10 -21.93 22.94
C LYS A 136 27.59 -21.37 21.62
N PRO A 137 28.43 -20.74 20.78
CA PRO A 137 27.96 -20.15 19.53
C PRO A 137 27.23 -21.22 18.70
N LEU A 138 25.96 -20.94 18.37
CA LEU A 138 25.21 -21.77 17.42
C LEU A 138 25.97 -21.74 16.08
N ALA A 139 26.02 -22.89 15.41
CA ALA A 139 26.46 -22.93 14.02
C ALA A 139 25.66 -21.89 13.22
N PRO A 140 26.29 -21.13 12.31
CA PRO A 140 25.58 -20.12 11.54
C PRO A 140 24.36 -20.76 10.88
N ALA A 141 23.17 -20.21 11.18
CA ALA A 141 21.95 -20.65 10.53
C ALA A 141 22.09 -20.35 9.03
N THR A 142 22.22 -21.39 8.22
CA THR A 142 22.39 -21.34 6.76
C THR A 142 21.19 -20.78 6.00
N GLY A 143 20.19 -20.18 6.67
CA GLY A 143 18.90 -19.89 6.04
C GLY A 143 18.19 -18.55 6.35
N ALA A 144 18.58 -17.75 7.34
CA ALA A 144 17.75 -16.58 7.76
C ALA A 144 18.46 -15.21 7.72
N GLN A 145 19.74 -15.11 8.10
CA GLN A 145 20.51 -13.86 7.91
C GLN A 145 20.92 -13.66 6.44
N ASP A 146 20.92 -14.74 5.67
CA ASP A 146 21.23 -14.74 4.25
C ASP A 146 20.13 -14.02 3.43
N THR A 147 18.87 -14.08 3.84
CA THR A 147 17.73 -13.72 2.96
C THR A 147 17.61 -12.21 2.66
N GLN A 148 17.81 -11.31 3.63
CA GLN A 148 17.70 -9.86 3.36
C GLN A 148 18.93 -9.30 2.65
N VAL A 149 20.13 -9.71 3.08
CA VAL A 149 21.38 -9.33 2.40
C VAL A 149 21.40 -9.90 0.99
N SER A 150 20.98 -11.15 0.80
CA SER A 150 20.87 -11.77 -0.53
C SER A 150 19.73 -11.20 -1.37
N ALA A 151 18.63 -10.73 -0.76
CA ALA A 151 17.59 -10.01 -1.50
C ALA A 151 18.09 -8.64 -2.02
N ALA A 152 18.72 -7.84 -1.16
CA ALA A 152 19.32 -6.56 -1.57
C ALA A 152 20.42 -6.77 -2.62
N ARG A 153 21.28 -7.78 -2.44
CA ARG A 153 22.31 -8.15 -3.41
C ARG A 153 21.70 -8.60 -4.73
N ALA A 154 20.64 -9.42 -4.69
CA ALA A 154 19.94 -9.85 -5.89
C ALA A 154 19.34 -8.65 -6.64
N ARG A 155 18.67 -7.72 -5.95
CA ARG A 155 18.16 -6.50 -6.59
C ARG A 155 19.25 -5.67 -7.25
N ALA A 156 20.38 -5.46 -6.57
CA ALA A 156 21.50 -4.74 -7.14
C ALA A 156 22.02 -5.39 -8.43
N ILE A 157 22.15 -6.73 -8.45
CA ILE A 157 22.51 -7.51 -9.64
C ILE A 157 21.47 -7.30 -10.76
N ILE A 158 20.17 -7.41 -10.45
CA ILE A 158 19.10 -7.24 -11.43
C ILE A 158 19.09 -5.83 -12.02
N MET A 159 19.27 -4.79 -11.20
CA MET A 159 19.36 -3.42 -11.69
C MET A 159 20.57 -3.23 -12.61
N GLU A 160 21.71 -3.86 -12.32
CA GLU A 160 22.86 -3.79 -13.21
C GLU A 160 22.63 -4.54 -14.53
N MET A 161 21.99 -5.71 -14.46
CA MET A 161 21.57 -6.46 -15.65
C MET A 161 20.62 -5.64 -16.52
N GLU A 162 19.57 -5.06 -15.95
CA GLU A 162 18.63 -4.21 -16.70
C GLU A 162 19.34 -2.99 -17.33
N ARG A 163 20.29 -2.35 -16.62
CA ARG A 163 21.12 -1.27 -17.20
C ARG A 163 21.95 -1.76 -18.39
N SER A 164 22.58 -2.93 -18.28
CA SER A 164 23.36 -3.52 -19.37
C SER A 164 22.52 -3.88 -20.61
N LEU A 165 21.22 -4.15 -20.41
CA LEU A 165 20.25 -4.38 -21.47
C LEU A 165 19.70 -3.07 -22.08
N GLY A 166 20.15 -1.91 -21.57
CA GLY A 166 19.73 -0.59 -22.04
C GLY A 166 18.41 -0.08 -21.44
N PHE A 167 17.97 -0.66 -20.32
CA PHE A 167 16.80 -0.20 -19.58
C PHE A 167 17.20 0.72 -18.41
N GLU A 168 16.20 1.42 -17.86
CA GLU A 168 16.38 2.37 -16.75
C GLU A 168 15.65 1.87 -15.48
N PRO A 169 16.31 1.03 -14.64
CA PRO A 169 15.71 0.43 -13.46
C PRO A 169 15.73 1.35 -12.22
N THR A 170 14.66 1.30 -11.44
CA THR A 170 14.46 1.98 -10.17
C THR A 170 14.00 0.98 -9.10
N ASP A 171 14.64 0.97 -7.93
CA ASP A 171 14.23 0.12 -6.80
C ASP A 171 12.93 0.68 -6.17
N ARG A 172 11.94 -0.19 -6.00
CA ARG A 172 10.59 0.09 -5.50
C ARG A 172 10.20 -0.82 -4.32
N GLU A 173 11.11 -1.63 -3.80
CA GLU A 173 10.82 -2.59 -2.72
C GLU A 173 10.18 -1.93 -1.49
N ALA A 174 10.67 -0.74 -1.11
CA ALA A 174 10.14 -0.01 0.05
C ALA A 174 8.69 0.46 -0.12
N GLU A 175 8.20 0.56 -1.37
CA GLU A 175 6.85 1.06 -1.69
C GLU A 175 5.78 -0.04 -1.63
N LYS A 176 6.17 -1.33 -1.56
CA LYS A 176 5.26 -2.49 -1.46
C LYS A 176 4.20 -2.56 -2.57
N VAL A 177 4.57 -2.15 -3.78
CA VAL A 177 3.67 -2.06 -4.95
C VAL A 177 3.42 -3.37 -5.68
N GLY A 178 3.98 -4.50 -5.18
CA GLY A 178 3.79 -5.84 -5.74
C GLY A 178 4.89 -6.30 -6.69
N TYR A 179 5.99 -5.55 -6.76
CA TYR A 179 7.24 -5.89 -7.43
C TYR A 179 8.40 -5.09 -6.79
N ASP A 180 9.63 -5.56 -6.96
CA ASP A 180 10.84 -4.96 -6.40
C ASP A 180 11.46 -3.84 -7.26
N VAL A 181 11.46 -4.00 -8.59
CA VAL A 181 12.14 -3.07 -9.51
C VAL A 181 11.21 -2.65 -10.64
N GLU A 182 11.08 -1.33 -10.83
CA GLU A 182 10.44 -0.74 -12.00
C GLU A 182 11.51 -0.39 -13.03
N SER A 183 11.45 -0.97 -14.22
CA SER A 183 12.46 -0.76 -15.27
C SER A 183 11.84 -0.15 -16.52
N ARG A 184 12.23 1.09 -16.84
CA ARG A 184 11.69 1.84 -17.98
C ARG A 184 12.39 1.43 -19.26
N VAL A 185 11.61 1.26 -20.33
CA VAL A 185 12.12 1.04 -21.68
C VAL A 185 12.24 2.38 -22.41
N PRO A 186 13.46 2.90 -22.65
CA PRO A 186 13.66 4.23 -23.24
C PRO A 186 12.94 4.39 -24.58
N GLY A 187 12.37 5.57 -24.82
CA GLY A 187 11.73 5.93 -26.10
C GLY A 187 10.36 5.28 -26.37
N THR A 188 9.88 4.35 -25.53
CA THR A 188 8.61 3.63 -25.78
C THR A 188 7.49 3.99 -24.80
N GLY A 189 7.82 4.59 -23.64
CA GLY A 189 6.89 4.82 -22.54
C GLY A 189 6.45 3.55 -21.79
N LYS A 190 6.97 2.37 -22.16
CA LYS A 190 6.66 1.11 -21.48
C LYS A 190 7.49 0.92 -20.21
N LEU A 191 6.90 0.21 -19.25
CA LEU A 191 7.52 -0.19 -17.99
C LEU A 191 7.54 -1.71 -17.91
N ARG A 192 8.62 -2.24 -17.34
CA ARG A 192 8.79 -3.64 -16.93
C ARG A 192 8.74 -3.68 -15.41
N PHE A 193 8.06 -4.68 -14.87
CA PHE A 193 7.87 -4.86 -13.43
C PHE A 193 8.57 -6.13 -12.98
N LEU A 194 9.68 -6.00 -12.26
CA LEU A 194 10.52 -7.13 -11.88
C LEU A 194 10.34 -7.44 -10.39
N GLU A 195 9.94 -8.67 -10.10
CA GLU A 195 9.97 -9.24 -8.75
C GLU A 195 11.25 -10.06 -8.57
N VAL A 196 12.08 -9.73 -7.58
CA VAL A 196 13.47 -10.23 -7.48
C VAL A 196 13.60 -11.26 -6.37
N LYS A 197 13.96 -12.50 -6.74
CA LYS A 197 14.17 -13.58 -5.78
C LYS A 197 15.60 -14.11 -5.86
N GLY A 198 16.39 -13.83 -4.82
CA GLY A 198 17.73 -14.38 -4.63
C GLY A 198 17.71 -15.72 -3.88
N ARG A 199 18.36 -16.75 -4.42
CA ARG A 199 18.49 -18.07 -3.76
C ARG A 199 19.87 -18.67 -4.00
N VAL A 200 20.40 -19.38 -3.00
CA VAL A 200 21.60 -20.21 -3.18
C VAL A 200 21.29 -21.40 -4.09
N ALA A 201 22.29 -21.86 -4.83
CA ALA A 201 22.18 -23.06 -5.66
C ALA A 201 21.80 -24.27 -4.79
N GLY A 202 20.81 -25.04 -5.24
CA GLY A 202 20.26 -26.18 -4.49
C GLY A 202 19.11 -25.84 -3.53
N ALA A 203 18.60 -24.60 -3.50
CA ALA A 203 17.38 -24.28 -2.77
C ALA A 203 16.16 -25.03 -3.34
N ASP A 204 15.25 -25.48 -2.47
CA ASP A 204 14.08 -26.25 -2.93
C ASP A 204 12.95 -25.35 -3.44
N THR A 205 12.75 -24.17 -2.85
CA THR A 205 11.57 -23.34 -3.12
C THR A 205 11.82 -21.82 -3.14
N ILE A 206 10.96 -21.13 -3.88
CA ILE A 206 10.78 -19.67 -3.83
C ILE A 206 9.40 -19.37 -3.26
N THR A 207 9.34 -18.47 -2.28
CA THR A 207 8.10 -17.93 -1.73
C THR A 207 7.73 -16.65 -2.47
N VAL A 208 6.47 -16.57 -2.89
CA VAL A 208 5.90 -15.42 -3.60
C VAL A 208 4.66 -14.95 -2.85
N THR A 209 4.51 -13.65 -2.63
CA THR A 209 3.35 -13.12 -1.91
C THR A 209 2.11 -13.08 -2.79
N ARG A 210 0.93 -13.05 -2.17
CA ARG A 210 -0.34 -12.88 -2.90
C ARG A 210 -0.34 -11.61 -3.76
N ASN A 211 0.22 -10.52 -3.23
CA ASN A 211 0.27 -9.24 -3.95
C ASN A 211 1.10 -9.33 -5.23
N GLU A 212 2.28 -9.97 -5.16
CA GLU A 212 3.15 -10.23 -6.32
C GLU A 212 2.43 -11.08 -7.39
N ILE A 213 1.74 -12.15 -6.96
CA ILE A 213 0.99 -13.02 -7.89
C ILE A 213 -0.12 -12.23 -8.58
N LEU A 214 -0.95 -11.50 -7.83
CA LEU A 214 -2.04 -10.70 -8.40
C LEU A 214 -1.53 -9.61 -9.33
N PHE A 215 -0.44 -8.93 -8.97
CA PHE A 215 0.17 -7.92 -9.83
C PHE A 215 0.62 -8.53 -11.16
N SER A 216 1.29 -9.69 -11.12
CA SER A 216 1.73 -10.39 -12.32
C SER A 216 0.57 -10.77 -13.25
N LEU A 217 -0.59 -11.16 -12.69
CA LEU A 217 -1.76 -11.56 -13.46
C LEU A 217 -2.47 -10.36 -14.09
N ASN A 218 -2.39 -9.19 -13.45
CA ASN A 218 -2.89 -7.92 -13.99
C ASN A 218 -1.99 -7.34 -15.09
N LYS A 219 -0.68 -7.63 -15.06
CA LYS A 219 0.33 -7.14 -16.02
C LYS A 219 1.17 -8.28 -16.60
N PRO A 220 0.56 -9.28 -17.26
CA PRO A 220 1.25 -10.52 -17.61
C PRO A 220 2.39 -10.36 -18.63
N ASP A 221 2.31 -9.35 -19.49
CA ASP A 221 3.32 -9.11 -20.54
C ASP A 221 4.50 -8.26 -20.08
N ASP A 222 4.28 -7.46 -19.04
CA ASP A 222 5.25 -6.51 -18.50
C ASP A 222 5.91 -7.03 -17.21
N PHE A 223 5.33 -8.04 -16.56
CA PHE A 223 5.83 -8.62 -15.32
C PHE A 223 6.86 -9.73 -15.55
N ILE A 224 7.94 -9.70 -14.77
CA ILE A 224 9.05 -10.64 -14.83
C ILE A 224 9.40 -11.08 -13.41
N LEU A 225 9.42 -12.40 -13.16
CA LEU A 225 10.08 -12.94 -11.98
C LEU A 225 11.58 -13.07 -12.30
N ALA A 226 12.38 -12.20 -11.69
CA ALA A 226 13.83 -12.12 -11.87
C ALA A 226 14.53 -12.92 -10.76
N ILE A 227 15.18 -14.00 -11.15
CA ILE A 227 15.79 -14.96 -10.24
C ILE A 227 17.30 -14.79 -10.26
N VAL A 228 17.92 -14.66 -9.09
CA VAL A 228 19.37 -14.67 -8.93
C VAL A 228 19.78 -15.94 -8.18
N GLN A 229 20.49 -16.83 -8.86
CA GLN A 229 21.03 -18.06 -8.29
C GLN A 229 22.49 -17.84 -7.86
N PHE A 230 22.77 -17.90 -6.56
CA PHE A 230 24.12 -17.74 -6.02
C PHE A 230 24.86 -19.08 -5.95
N THR A 231 26.07 -19.14 -6.47
CA THR A 231 26.97 -20.31 -6.46
C THR A 231 28.27 -19.95 -5.72
N ALA A 232 29.13 -20.93 -5.45
CA ALA A 232 30.44 -20.68 -4.83
C ALA A 232 31.32 -19.73 -5.66
N ASP A 233 31.19 -19.80 -6.99
CA ASP A 233 32.06 -19.10 -7.94
C ASP A 233 31.43 -17.82 -8.52
N GLY A 234 30.19 -17.47 -8.14
CA GLY A 234 29.51 -16.30 -8.68
C GLY A 234 27.99 -16.36 -8.58
N HIS A 235 27.29 -15.87 -9.61
CA HIS A 235 25.83 -15.89 -9.68
C HIS A 235 25.33 -16.07 -11.12
N GLY A 236 24.18 -16.73 -11.26
CA GLY A 236 23.41 -16.81 -12.50
C GLY A 236 22.13 -15.97 -12.40
N VAL A 237 21.70 -15.37 -13.51
CA VAL A 237 20.47 -14.55 -13.57
C VAL A 237 19.50 -15.16 -14.58
N HIS A 238 18.24 -15.31 -14.17
CA HIS A 238 17.20 -15.96 -14.97
C HIS A 238 15.90 -15.16 -14.93
N TYR A 239 15.29 -14.90 -16.08
CA TYR A 239 14.01 -14.19 -16.18
C TYR A 239 12.88 -15.14 -16.55
N LEU A 240 11.85 -15.17 -15.71
CA LEU A 240 10.62 -15.92 -15.98
C LEU A 240 9.47 -14.95 -16.24
N ARG A 241 9.03 -14.89 -17.50
CA ARG A 241 7.84 -14.14 -17.93
C ARG A 241 6.58 -14.96 -17.70
N ARG A 242 5.47 -14.30 -17.38
CA ARG A 242 4.18 -14.94 -17.03
C ARG A 242 4.37 -16.10 -16.03
N PRO A 243 5.00 -15.84 -14.86
CA PRO A 243 5.43 -16.90 -13.94
C PRO A 243 4.24 -17.68 -13.37
N PHE A 244 3.14 -17.00 -13.09
CA PHE A 244 1.94 -17.55 -12.44
C PHE A 244 0.75 -17.55 -13.41
N GLN A 245 -0.15 -18.53 -13.26
CA GLN A 245 -1.29 -18.74 -14.15
C GLN A 245 -2.65 -18.67 -13.44
N ARG A 246 -2.66 -18.70 -12.11
CA ARG A 246 -3.88 -18.76 -11.30
C ARG A 246 -3.72 -17.91 -10.05
N GLU A 247 -4.81 -17.29 -9.64
CA GLU A 247 -4.87 -16.58 -8.37
C GLU A 247 -4.83 -17.56 -7.20
N PRO A 248 -4.16 -17.21 -6.09
CA PRO A 248 -4.21 -18.00 -4.87
C PRO A 248 -5.57 -17.83 -4.16
N ASP A 249 -5.95 -18.83 -3.36
CA ASP A 249 -7.18 -18.78 -2.57
C ASP A 249 -7.24 -17.55 -1.66
N PHE A 250 -8.46 -17.09 -1.35
CA PHE A 250 -8.70 -15.84 -0.63
C PHE A 250 -7.94 -15.73 0.72
N GLY A 251 -7.73 -16.85 1.42
CA GLY A 251 -7.03 -16.89 2.71
C GLY A 251 -5.50 -17.01 2.63
N VAL A 252 -4.92 -17.15 1.44
CA VAL A 252 -3.49 -17.43 1.26
C VAL A 252 -2.70 -16.13 1.15
N THR A 253 -1.74 -15.90 2.06
CA THR A 253 -0.88 -14.70 2.02
C THR A 253 0.36 -14.87 1.14
N SER A 254 0.83 -16.10 0.95
CA SER A 254 1.98 -16.44 0.11
C SER A 254 1.92 -17.88 -0.38
N VAL A 255 2.59 -18.17 -1.49
CA VAL A 255 2.67 -19.50 -2.10
C VAL A 255 4.15 -19.87 -2.30
N ASN A 256 4.50 -21.11 -2.01
CA ASN A 256 5.82 -21.66 -2.31
C ASN A 256 5.79 -22.40 -3.65
N TYR A 257 6.72 -22.05 -4.53
CA TYR A 257 6.93 -22.71 -5.83
C TYR A 257 8.25 -23.47 -5.82
N SER A 258 8.29 -24.61 -6.49
CA SER A 258 9.51 -25.39 -6.75
C SER A 258 10.54 -24.54 -7.50
N PHE A 259 11.72 -24.37 -6.92
CA PHE A 259 12.77 -23.57 -7.52
C PHE A 259 13.32 -24.19 -8.82
N PRO A 260 13.57 -25.52 -8.91
CA PRO A 260 13.95 -26.16 -10.17
C PRO A 260 12.93 -25.97 -11.29
N ASP A 261 11.63 -26.05 -10.98
CA ASP A 261 10.58 -25.93 -12.00
C ASP A 261 10.47 -24.50 -12.55
N LEU A 262 10.69 -23.50 -11.70
CA LEU A 262 10.75 -22.10 -12.13
C LEU A 262 11.96 -21.85 -13.03
N LEU A 263 13.13 -22.39 -12.67
CA LEU A 263 14.35 -22.25 -13.48
C LEU A 263 14.24 -22.94 -14.83
N ALA A 264 13.61 -24.12 -14.90
CA ALA A 264 13.42 -24.86 -16.16
C ALA A 264 12.56 -24.08 -17.19
N ARG A 265 11.69 -23.18 -16.71
CA ARG A 265 10.85 -22.30 -17.55
C ARG A 265 11.48 -20.94 -17.82
N ALA A 266 12.52 -20.57 -17.06
CA ALA A 266 13.14 -19.27 -17.15
C ALA A 266 14.11 -19.21 -18.35
N ALA A 267 14.29 -18.00 -18.88
CA ALA A 267 15.20 -17.71 -19.97
C ALA A 267 16.33 -16.78 -19.50
N GLN A 268 17.33 -16.57 -20.37
CA GLN A 268 18.34 -15.55 -20.15
C GLN A 268 17.72 -14.15 -20.15
N PRO A 269 18.29 -13.19 -19.37
CA PRO A 269 17.80 -11.81 -19.34
C PRO A 269 17.69 -11.18 -20.73
N SER A 270 16.53 -10.56 -21.01
CA SER A 270 16.18 -9.91 -22.28
C SER A 270 15.07 -8.86 -22.11
#